data_AF-A0A391NKX0-F1
#
_entry.id   AF-A0A391NKX0-F1
#
_cell.length_a   1.000
_cell.length_b   1.000
_cell.length_c   1.000
_cell.angle_alpha   90.00
_cell.angle_beta   90.00
_cell.angle_gamma   90.00
#
_symmetry.space_group_name_H-M   'P 1'
#
loop_
_entity.id
_entity.type
_entity.pdbx_description
1 polymer ?
#
loop_
_entity_poly.entity_id
_entity_poly.type
_entity_poly.pdbx_seq_one_letter_code
_entity_poly.pdbx_strand_id
1 'polypeptide(L)' 'MPVEIRTRFAGMTYVATVRGEKRTASNTIGARQAAEAMARKLGLDPALLRETQRDLRRSGVELFVHPETPKAKEVAHG' A
#
# COMPACT_ATOMS: atom_id res chain seq x y z
N MET A 1 3.97 7.38 -12.05
CA MET A 1 2.52 7.20 -11.80
C MET A 1 2.31 7.11 -10.29
N PRO A 2 1.22 7.66 -9.73
CA PRO A 2 0.94 7.54 -8.31
C PRO A 2 0.75 6.07 -7.91
N VAL A 3 1.24 5.69 -6.73
CA VAL A 3 1.14 4.32 -6.22
C VAL A 3 -0.07 4.18 -5.33
N GLU A 4 -0.95 3.27 -5.73
CA GLU A 4 -2.15 2.93 -4.97
C GLU A 4 -1.87 1.73 -4.06
N ILE A 5 -1.78 1.99 -2.76
CA ILE A 5 -1.69 0.97 -1.71
C ILE A 5 -3.08 0.68 -1.18
N ARG A 6 -3.54 -0.54 -1.40
CA ARG A 6 -4.84 -1.02 -0.95
C ARG A 6 -4.67 -1.86 0.29
N THR A 7 -5.29 -1.42 1.37
CA THR A 7 -5.28 -2.13 2.63
C THR A 7 -6.65 -2.71 2.92
N ARG A 8 -6.71 -4.01 3.22
CA ARG A 8 -7.95 -4.69 3.63
C ARG A 8 -7.79 -5.31 5.01
N PHE A 9 -8.86 -5.37 5.78
CA PHE A 9 -8.87 -6.17 7.01
C PHE A 9 -9.18 -7.64 6.67
N ALA A 10 -8.32 -8.56 7.08
CA ALA A 10 -8.46 -9.99 6.85
C ALA A 10 -7.91 -10.77 8.06
N GLY A 11 -8.72 -11.66 8.65
CA GLY A 11 -8.26 -12.59 9.69
C GLY A 11 -7.54 -11.92 10.87
N MET A 12 -8.09 -10.82 11.39
CA MET A 12 -7.54 -10.02 12.50
C MET A 12 -6.30 -9.16 12.17
N THR A 13 -5.91 -9.06 10.91
CA THR A 13 -4.80 -8.19 10.48
C THR A 13 -5.19 -7.33 9.29
N TYR A 14 -4.53 -6.18 9.15
CA TYR A 14 -4.63 -5.35 7.96
C TYR A 14 -3.57 -5.80 6.97
N VAL A 15 -3.97 -6.03 5.71
CA VAL A 15 -3.08 -6.47 4.64
C VAL A 15 -3.06 -5.41 3.55
N ALA A 16 -1.90 -4.79 3.35
CA ALA A 16 -1.61 -3.84 2.29
C ALA A 16 -1.03 -4.55 1.06
N THR A 17 -1.52 -4.16 -0.11
CA THR A 17 -1.14 -4.67 -1.42
C THR A 17 -1.07 -3.52 -2.44
N VAL A 18 -0.24 -3.66 -3.46
CA VAL A 18 -0.13 -2.68 -4.56
C VAL A 18 -0.41 -3.37 -5.89
N ARG A 19 -1.13 -2.69 -6.78
CA ARG A 19 -1.41 -3.22 -8.11
C ARG A 19 -0.12 -3.37 -8.90
N GLY A 20 0.15 -4.59 -9.39
CA GLY A 20 1.35 -4.89 -10.19
C GLY A 20 2.55 -5.36 -9.35
N GLU A 21 2.45 -5.37 -8.02
CA GLU A 21 3.49 -5.88 -7.13
C GLU A 21 3.02 -7.17 -6.46
N LYS A 22 3.88 -8.20 -6.40
CA LYS A 22 3.57 -9.47 -5.74
C LYS A 22 3.76 -9.40 -4.22
N ARG A 23 4.50 -8.40 -3.74
CA ARG A 23 4.75 -8.17 -2.32
C ARG A 23 3.49 -7.69 -1.61
N THR A 24 3.35 -8.12 -0.37
CA THR A 24 2.33 -7.66 0.56
C THR A 24 2.98 -7.19 1.85
N ALA A 25 2.31 -6.34 2.60
CA ALA A 25 2.66 -6.00 3.98
C ALA A 25 1.42 -6.19 4.85
N SER A 26 1.62 -6.58 6.10
CA SER A 26 0.53 -6.72 7.05
C SER A 26 0.86 -6.06 8.38
N ASN A 27 -0.18 -5.63 9.09
CA ASN A 27 -0.05 -5.04 10.40
C ASN A 27 -1.34 -5.26 11.20
N THR A 28 -1.22 -5.58 12.49
CA THR A 28 -2.38 -5.77 13.38
C THR A 28 -2.89 -4.46 14.00
N ILE A 29 -2.10 -3.39 13.95
CA ILE A 29 -2.40 -2.10 14.59
C ILE A 29 -3.45 -1.32 13.79
N GLY A 30 -3.33 -1.29 12.46
CA GLY A 30 -4.22 -0.49 11.63
C GLY A 30 -3.85 -0.52 10.14
N ALA A 31 -4.78 -0.05 9.31
CA ALA A 31 -4.59 -0.07 7.87
C ALA A 31 -3.48 0.87 7.39
N ARG A 32 -3.35 2.03 8.06
CA ARG A 32 -2.27 2.98 7.79
C ARG A 32 -0.91 2.35 8.06
N GLN A 33 -0.73 1.66 9.18
CA GLN A 33 0.54 1.01 9.52
C GLN A 33 0.90 -0.09 8.52
N ALA A 34 -0.08 -0.83 8.01
CA ALA A 34 0.13 -1.78 6.93
C ALA A 34 0.54 -1.08 5.62
N ALA A 35 -0.09 0.05 5.28
CA ALA A 35 0.24 0.84 4.10
C ALA A 35 1.66 1.45 4.20
N GLU A 36 2.04 1.98 5.36
CA GLU A 36 3.39 2.50 5.62
C GLU A 36 4.46 1.41 5.50
N ALA A 37 4.18 0.21 6.02
CA ALA A 37 5.06 -0.94 5.85
C ALA A 37 5.21 -1.33 4.37
N MET A 38 4.14 -1.20 3.58
CA MET A 38 4.19 -1.43 2.13
C MET A 38 5.00 -0.35 1.40
N ALA A 39 4.80 0.92 1.73
CA ALA A 39 5.60 2.02 1.18
C ALA A 39 7.10 1.84 1.46
N ARG A 40 7.47 1.50 2.69
CA ARG A 40 8.87 1.19 3.05
C ARG A 40 9.44 0.03 2.22
N LYS A 41 8.67 -1.04 1.99
CA LYS A 41 9.09 -2.17 1.13
C LYS A 41 9.27 -1.80 -0.34
N LEU A 42 8.61 -0.73 -0.78
CA LEU A 42 8.72 -0.17 -2.13
C LEU A 42 9.82 0.90 -2.25
N GLY A 43 10.51 1.21 -1.14
CA GLY A 43 11.50 2.29 -1.09
C GLY A 43 10.88 3.68 -1.20
N LEU A 44 9.61 3.82 -0.81
CA LEU A 44 8.85 5.06 -0.78
C LEU A 44 8.81 5.65 0.63
N ASP A 45 8.66 6.97 0.74
CA ASP A 45 8.54 7.64 2.03
C ASP A 45 7.13 7.47 2.62
N PRO A 46 6.95 6.73 3.73
CA PRO A 46 5.63 6.57 4.35
C PRO A 46 5.01 7.90 4.79
N ALA A 47 5.78 8.97 5.00
CA ALA A 47 5.23 10.29 5.37
C ALA A 47 4.42 10.95 4.25
N LEU A 48 4.66 10.57 2.99
CA LEU A 48 3.96 11.11 1.82
C LEU A 48 2.71 10.30 1.43
N LEU A 49 2.36 9.25 2.19
CA LEU A 49 1.11 8.51 1.99
C LEU A 49 -0.10 9.40 2.31
N ARG A 50 -0.97 9.59 1.33
CA ARG A 50 -2.25 10.28 1.49
C ARG A 50 -3.38 9.25 1.53
N GLU A 51 -4.09 9.20 2.64
CA GLU A 51 -5.30 8.40 2.76
C GLU A 51 -6.37 8.97 1.82
N THR A 52 -6.75 8.19 0.82
CA THR A 52 -7.71 8.59 -0.21
C THR A 52 -8.98 7.80 0.01
N GLN A 53 -9.65 8.11 1.13
CA GLN A 53 -10.99 7.72 1.55
C GLN A 53 -11.38 6.23 1.42
N ARG A 54 -12.03 5.71 2.47
CA ARG A 54 -12.69 4.39 2.45
C ARG A 54 -13.55 4.27 1.21
N ASP A 55 -13.26 3.27 0.38
CA ASP A 55 -14.08 2.95 -0.77
C ASP A 55 -15.46 2.53 -0.26
N LEU A 56 -16.44 3.43 -0.32
CA LEU A 56 -17.80 3.20 0.18
C LEU A 56 -18.52 2.07 -0.58
N ARG A 57 -17.99 1.62 -1.72
CA ARG A 57 -18.47 0.47 -2.48
C ARG A 57 -17.81 -0.84 -2.07
N ARG A 58 -16.60 -0.80 -1.50
CA ARG A 58 -15.89 -1.95 -0.92
C ARG A 58 -15.73 -1.77 0.58
N SER A 59 -16.79 -2.08 1.32
CA SER A 59 -16.76 -2.18 2.78
C SER A 59 -15.50 -2.92 3.26
N GLY A 60 -14.65 -2.24 4.00
CA GLY A 60 -13.43 -2.81 4.60
C GLY A 60 -12.13 -2.67 3.80
N VAL A 61 -12.11 -1.85 2.73
CA VAL A 61 -10.86 -1.50 2.02
C VAL A 61 -10.51 -0.02 2.21
N GLU A 62 -9.32 0.25 2.73
CA GLU A 62 -8.73 1.57 2.87
C GLU A 62 -7.66 1.78 1.79
N LEU A 63 -7.78 2.88 1.04
CA LEU A 63 -6.89 3.22 -0.05
C LEU A 63 -5.92 4.33 0.39
N PHE A 64 -4.63 4.09 0.19
CA PHE A 64 -3.58 5.06 0.43
C PHE A 64 -2.84 5.31 -0.89
N VAL A 65 -2.67 6.58 -1.24
CA VAL A 65 -2.02 7.01 -2.47
C VAL A 65 -0.71 7.66 -2.12
N HIS A 66 0.36 7.19 -2.75
CA HIS A 66 1.67 7.81 -2.68
C HIS A 66 1.93 8.59 -3.99
N PRO A 67 2.33 9.87 -3.93
CA PRO A 67 2.51 10.70 -5.12
C PRO A 67 3.72 10.24 -5.96
N GLU A 68 4.73 9.64 -5.33
CA GLU A 68 5.91 9.14 -6.02
C GLU A 68 5.69 7.74 -6.60
N THR A 69 6.41 7.46 -7.69
CA THR A 69 6.47 6.15 -8.32
C THR A 69 7.37 5.25 -7.46
N PRO A 70 7.02 3.97 -7.22
CA PRO A 70 7.85 3.12 -6.37
C PRO A 70 9.20 2.96 -7.05
N LYS A 71 10.31 3.02 -6.29
CA LYS A 71 11.63 2.60 -6.77
C LYS A 71 11.71 1.07 -6.92
N ALA A 72 10.61 0.44 -7.35
CA ALA A 72 10.60 -0.92 -7.81
C ALA A 72 11.48 -0.94 -9.06
N LYS A 73 12.67 -1.51 -8.85
CA LYS A 73 13.77 -1.64 -9.79
C LYS A 73 13.33 -1.59 -11.26
N GLU A 74 14.06 -0.79 -12.03
CA GLU A 74 14.48 -1.20 -13.37
C GLU A 74 14.88 -2.69 -13.29
N VAL A 75 13.95 -3.58 -13.63
CA VAL A 75 14.30 -4.93 -14.00
C VAL A 75 14.85 -4.80 -15.41
N ALA A 76 16.17 -4.64 -15.45
CA ALA A 76 16.99 -4.93 -16.60
C ALA A 76 16.47 -6.23 -17.24
N HIS A 77 15.90 -6.11 -18.44
CA HIS A 77 15.82 -7.24 -19.36
C HIS A 77 17.09 -7.15 -20.19
N GLY A 78 18.12 -7.87 -19.73
CA GLY A 78 19.26 -8.26 -20.55
C GLY A 78 18.95 -9.56 -21.27
#